data_AF-X0VH58-F1
#
_entry.id   AF-X0VH58-F1
#
_cell.length_a   1.000
_cell.length_b   1.000
_cell.length_c   1.000
_cell.angle_alpha   90.00
_cell.angle_beta   90.00
_cell.angle_gamma   90.00
#
_symmetry.space_group_name_H-M   'P 1'
#
loop_
_entity.id
_entity.type
_entity.pdbx_description
1 polymer ?
#
loop_
_entity_poly.entity_id
_entity_poly.type
_entity_poly.pdbx_seq_one_letter_code
_entity_poly.pdbx_strand_id
1 'polypeptide(L)'
;EKQGINISTINLGGGLPVDYAADERRLLYNLPPEKDLDEGEVVKYWADCIQTYFDFKRKRIIIEPGRAITAHAGILLTKILYTKRRNNKEILIVDAGINDFIRTAFYGAKHGLVPLKEPGKAEHRVDIVGPLCETGDFFALDLPFPQCKQGDYIAILSTGAYGFVSTSNYNMRCRPPELLIDKGTVRCIRPREKYSDIIKT
;
A
#
# COMPACT_ATOMS: atom_id res chain seq x y z
N GLU A 1 23.55 -18.45 26.37
CA GLU A 1 24.83 -18.18 27.08
C GLU A 1 24.87 -18.69 28.51
N LYS A 2 23.91 -18.37 29.40
CA LYS A 2 23.89 -18.93 30.78
C LYS A 2 23.92 -20.46 30.86
N GLN A 3 23.44 -21.14 29.80
CA GLN A 3 23.48 -22.61 29.64
C GLN A 3 24.66 -23.10 28.78
N GLY A 4 25.70 -22.29 28.54
CA GLY A 4 26.84 -22.64 27.70
C GLY A 4 26.59 -22.61 26.18
N ILE A 5 25.35 -22.40 25.75
CA ILE A 5 25.02 -22.27 24.32
C ILE A 5 25.50 -20.92 23.78
N ASN A 6 26.40 -20.97 22.79
CA ASN A 6 26.88 -19.81 22.05
C ASN A 6 25.93 -19.47 20.89
N ILE A 7 25.20 -18.36 21.00
CA ILE A 7 24.34 -17.85 19.93
C ILE A 7 25.11 -16.78 19.17
N SER A 8 25.53 -17.05 17.93
CA SER A 8 26.29 -16.08 17.13
C SER A 8 25.43 -15.21 16.21
N THR A 9 24.20 -15.63 15.94
CA THR A 9 23.26 -14.93 15.04
C THR A 9 21.91 -14.77 15.71
N ILE A 10 21.34 -13.58 15.56
CA ILE A 10 20.01 -13.23 16.07
C ILE A 10 19.22 -12.67 14.90
N ASN A 11 18.14 -13.37 14.54
CA ASN A 11 17.19 -12.88 13.55
C ASN A 11 16.00 -12.27 14.29
N LEU A 12 15.78 -10.97 14.08
CA LEU A 12 14.70 -10.22 14.70
C LEU A 12 13.43 -10.19 13.83
N GLY A 13 13.49 -10.82 12.65
CA GLY A 13 12.41 -10.85 11.69
C GLY A 13 12.13 -9.48 11.07
N GLY A 14 10.93 -9.35 10.52
CA GLY A 14 10.43 -8.13 9.89
C GLY A 14 9.39 -7.40 10.73
N GLY A 15 8.36 -6.89 10.06
CA GLY A 15 7.21 -6.28 10.73
C GLY A 15 7.31 -4.77 10.92
N LEU A 16 8.40 -4.15 10.45
CA LEU A 16 8.53 -2.69 10.45
C LEU A 16 7.28 -2.04 9.80
N PRO A 17 6.65 -1.09 10.50
CA PRO A 17 5.40 -0.46 10.09
C PRO A 17 5.65 0.63 9.03
N VAL A 18 4.60 1.02 8.31
CA VAL A 18 4.64 2.04 7.26
C VAL A 18 3.37 2.87 7.29
N ASP A 19 3.48 4.13 6.88
CA ASP A 19 2.32 5.01 6.81
C ASP A 19 1.48 4.77 5.55
N TYR A 20 0.26 4.29 5.74
CA TYR A 20 -0.63 4.00 4.61
C TYR A 20 -1.51 5.18 4.23
N ALA A 21 -1.87 6.02 5.20
CA ALA A 21 -2.70 7.20 5.03
C ALA A 21 -2.01 8.31 5.81
N ALA A 22 -1.56 9.37 5.13
CA ALA A 22 -0.65 10.43 5.59
C ALA A 22 -0.99 11.17 6.91
N ASP A 23 -1.98 10.70 7.65
CA ASP A 23 -2.46 11.18 8.94
C ASP A 23 -1.90 10.38 10.14
N GLU A 24 -1.23 9.23 9.94
CA GLU A 24 -0.86 8.31 11.04
C GLU A 24 0.65 8.08 11.26
N ARG A 25 1.53 8.86 10.61
CA ARG A 25 3.02 8.77 10.71
C ARG A 25 3.57 8.46 12.12
N ARG A 26 2.94 8.99 13.18
CA ARG A 26 3.37 8.90 14.59
C ARG A 26 3.05 7.58 15.29
N LEU A 27 1.94 6.91 14.96
CA LEU A 27 1.57 5.63 15.60
C LEU A 27 2.36 4.45 15.05
N LEU A 28 2.96 4.64 13.87
CA LEU A 28 3.50 3.56 13.08
C LEU A 28 4.79 3.05 13.71
N TYR A 29 5.81 3.88 13.90
CA TYR A 29 7.12 3.39 14.35
C TYR A 29 7.23 3.06 15.84
N ASN A 30 6.11 3.07 16.59
CA ASN A 30 6.09 2.96 18.05
C ASN A 30 7.10 3.92 18.72
N LEU A 31 7.24 5.11 18.14
CA LEU A 31 8.17 6.12 18.63
C LEU A 31 7.62 6.75 19.91
N PRO A 32 8.48 7.15 20.84
CA PRO A 32 8.08 7.98 21.96
C PRO A 32 7.34 9.25 21.45
N PRO A 33 6.23 9.67 22.07
CA PRO A 33 5.41 10.80 21.62
C PRO A 33 6.17 12.10 21.37
N GLU A 34 7.27 12.29 22.10
CA GLU A 34 8.12 13.48 22.08
C GLU A 34 9.18 13.55 20.95
N LYS A 35 9.29 12.55 20.07
CA LYS A 35 10.33 12.53 19.02
C LYS A 35 9.74 12.63 17.61
N ASP A 36 9.94 13.78 16.96
CA ASP A 36 9.71 13.95 15.52
C ASP A 36 10.98 13.54 14.77
N LEU A 37 11.02 12.30 14.28
CA LEU A 37 12.19 11.71 13.62
C LEU A 37 11.90 11.52 12.13
N ASP A 38 12.90 11.79 11.29
CA ASP A 38 12.89 11.37 9.90
C ASP A 38 13.13 9.85 9.75
N GLU A 39 12.96 9.32 8.54
CA GLU A 39 13.10 7.89 8.26
C GLU A 39 14.49 7.32 8.61
N GLY A 40 15.56 8.09 8.39
CA GLY A 40 16.92 7.69 8.73
C GLY A 40 17.16 7.70 10.24
N GLU A 41 16.58 8.67 10.94
CA GLU A 41 16.61 8.77 12.40
C GLU A 41 15.84 7.64 13.08
N VAL A 42 14.72 7.19 12.48
CA VAL A 42 14.00 6.00 12.95
C VAL A 42 14.88 4.75 12.87
N VAL A 43 15.56 4.53 11.75
CA VAL A 43 16.45 3.36 11.59
C VAL A 43 17.57 3.39 12.64
N LYS A 44 18.16 4.56 12.88
CA LYS A 44 19.19 4.74 13.91
C LYS A 44 18.64 4.46 15.30
N TYR A 45 17.47 5.00 15.64
CA TYR A 45 16.82 4.75 16.92
C TYR A 45 16.59 3.26 17.18
N TRP A 46 16.12 2.52 16.18
CA TRP A 46 15.96 1.06 16.28
C TRP A 46 17.29 0.34 16.48
N ALA A 47 18.35 0.74 15.75
CA ALA A 47 19.68 0.17 15.93
C ALA A 47 20.21 0.38 17.37
N ASP A 48 20.06 1.59 17.92
CA ASP A 48 20.46 1.94 19.28
C ASP A 48 19.70 1.10 20.33
N CYS A 49 18.38 0.93 20.14
CA CYS A 49 17.55 0.08 20.99
C CYS A 49 18.02 -1.38 20.98
N ILE A 50 18.31 -1.95 19.80
CA ILE A 50 18.78 -3.34 19.70
C ILE A 50 20.18 -3.48 20.32
N GLN A 51 21.06 -2.49 20.14
CA GLN A 51 22.42 -2.50 20.71
C GLN A 51 22.43 -2.47 22.25
N THR A 52 21.34 -2.00 22.87
CA THR A 52 21.15 -2.07 24.33
C THR A 52 21.06 -3.52 24.83
N TYR A 53 20.59 -4.45 23.99
CA TYR A 53 20.45 -5.87 24.32
C TYR A 53 21.53 -6.76 23.72
N PHE A 54 22.08 -6.39 22.56
CA PHE A 54 23.03 -7.23 21.83
C PHE A 54 24.26 -6.45 21.36
N ASP A 55 25.45 -6.94 21.71
CA ASP A 55 26.71 -6.39 21.19
C ASP A 55 26.92 -6.81 19.73
N PHE A 56 26.77 -5.86 18.81
CA PHE A 56 26.91 -6.07 17.36
C PHE A 56 28.33 -6.49 16.95
N LYS A 57 29.35 -6.29 17.80
CA LYS A 57 30.70 -6.79 17.53
C LYS A 57 30.82 -8.29 17.75
N ARG A 58 29.89 -8.89 18.51
CA ARG A 58 29.90 -10.31 18.89
C ARG A 58 28.75 -11.10 18.28
N LYS A 59 27.68 -10.41 17.89
CA LYS A 59 26.45 -11.01 17.35
C LYS A 59 26.18 -10.47 15.96
N ARG A 60 25.89 -11.36 15.02
CA ARG A 60 25.31 -11.00 13.73
C ARG A 60 23.81 -10.77 13.92
N ILE A 61 23.34 -9.56 13.66
CA ILE A 61 21.92 -9.23 13.66
C ILE A 61 21.36 -9.32 12.24
N ILE A 62 20.21 -9.97 12.09
CA ILE A 62 19.45 -10.06 10.84
C ILE A 62 18.09 -9.40 11.09
N ILE A 63 17.65 -8.60 10.11
CA ILE A 63 16.30 -8.05 10.01
C ILE A 63 15.72 -8.44 8.65
N GLU A 64 14.40 -8.59 8.57
CA GLU A 64 13.69 -9.07 7.37
C GLU A 64 12.61 -8.06 6.92
N PRO A 65 13.00 -6.81 6.58
CA PRO A 65 12.05 -5.80 6.16
C PRO A 65 11.45 -6.16 4.79
N GLY A 66 10.14 -6.41 4.76
CA GLY A 66 9.39 -6.50 3.51
C GLY A 66 8.68 -5.18 3.23
N ARG A 67 7.55 -5.00 3.90
CA ARG A 67 6.67 -3.84 3.74
C ARG A 67 7.36 -2.49 3.87
N ALA A 68 8.28 -2.36 4.83
CA ALA A 68 9.03 -1.12 5.06
C ALA A 68 9.88 -0.68 3.86
N ILE A 69 10.26 -1.62 2.98
CA ILE A 69 11.00 -1.30 1.75
C ILE A 69 10.02 -0.95 0.63
N THR A 70 9.00 -1.79 0.41
CA THR A 70 8.27 -1.75 -0.86
C THR A 70 6.94 -1.01 -0.80
N ALA A 71 6.34 -0.79 0.37
CA ALA A 71 4.98 -0.24 0.46
C ALA A 71 4.84 1.10 -0.25
N HIS A 72 5.65 2.09 0.13
CA HIS A 72 5.61 3.46 -0.40
C HIS A 72 6.17 3.58 -1.83
N ALA A 73 6.97 2.61 -2.26
CA ALA A 73 7.53 2.57 -3.62
C ALA A 73 6.47 2.24 -4.68
N GLY A 74 5.32 1.67 -4.29
CA GLY A 74 4.25 1.28 -5.20
C GLY A 74 2.98 2.12 -5.00
N ILE A 75 2.39 2.51 -6.13
CA ILE A 75 1.04 3.06 -6.21
C ILE A 75 0.21 2.23 -7.19
N LEU A 76 -1.10 2.13 -6.94
CA LEU A 76 -2.05 1.57 -7.90
C LEU A 76 -2.80 2.72 -8.58
N LEU A 77 -2.59 2.87 -9.89
CA LEU A 77 -3.33 3.82 -10.71
C LEU A 77 -4.61 3.17 -11.23
N THR A 78 -5.73 3.87 -11.05
CA THR A 78 -7.06 3.39 -11.44
C THR A 78 -7.84 4.51 -12.12
N LYS A 79 -8.57 4.18 -13.18
CA LYS A 79 -9.38 5.13 -13.96
C LYS A 79 -10.82 5.13 -13.48
N ILE A 80 -11.42 6.30 -13.37
CA ILE A 80 -12.86 6.44 -13.10
C ILE A 80 -13.63 6.06 -14.37
N LEU A 81 -14.33 4.93 -14.31
CA LEU A 81 -15.17 4.42 -15.39
C LEU A 81 -16.52 5.13 -15.43
N TYR A 82 -17.14 5.34 -14.28
CA TYR A 82 -18.46 5.93 -14.15
C TYR A 82 -18.58 6.72 -12.86
N THR A 83 -19.37 7.79 -12.89
CA THR A 83 -19.82 8.48 -11.68
C THR A 83 -21.33 8.29 -11.52
N LYS A 84 -21.78 8.02 -10.30
CA LYS A 84 -23.20 7.86 -9.97
C LYS A 84 -23.52 8.69 -8.73
N ARG A 85 -24.77 9.13 -8.60
CA ARG A 85 -25.24 9.82 -7.39
C ARG A 85 -26.35 9.03 -6.74
N ARG A 86 -26.24 8.79 -5.43
CA ARG A 86 -27.27 8.10 -4.62
C ARG A 86 -27.34 8.75 -3.24
N ASN A 87 -28.55 9.12 -2.80
CA ASN A 87 -28.80 9.69 -1.46
C ASN A 87 -27.84 10.86 -1.12
N ASN A 88 -27.69 11.81 -2.04
CA ASN A 88 -26.75 12.94 -1.95
C ASN A 88 -25.25 12.59 -1.86
N LYS A 89 -24.87 11.32 -1.96
CA LYS A 89 -23.48 10.87 -2.03
C LYS A 89 -23.09 10.51 -3.46
N GLU A 90 -21.88 10.89 -3.86
CA GLU A 90 -21.31 10.50 -5.15
C GLU A 90 -20.56 9.17 -5.02
N ILE A 91 -20.67 8.33 -6.04
CA ILE A 91 -20.04 7.02 -6.12
C ILE A 91 -19.17 7.02 -7.37
N LEU A 92 -17.86 6.93 -7.17
CA LEU A 92 -16.85 6.83 -8.21
C LEU A 92 -16.54 5.36 -8.44
N ILE A 93 -16.96 4.83 -9.59
CA ILE A 93 -16.67 3.45 -9.99
C ILE A 93 -15.39 3.45 -10.80
N VAL A 94 -14.36 2.77 -10.32
CA VAL A 94 -13.03 2.73 -10.93
C VAL A 94 -12.74 1.38 -11.60
N ASP A 95 -11.66 1.28 -12.39
CA ASP A 95 -11.34 0.08 -13.17
C ASP A 95 -10.47 -0.95 -12.45
N ALA A 96 -9.83 -0.57 -11.35
CA ALA A 96 -9.25 -1.48 -10.38
C ALA A 96 -10.30 -1.97 -9.38
N GLY A 97 -10.19 -3.21 -8.92
CA GLY A 97 -11.03 -3.77 -7.84
C GLY A 97 -10.22 -4.50 -6.77
N ILE A 98 -10.92 -5.15 -5.85
CA ILE A 98 -10.28 -5.96 -4.80
C ILE A 98 -9.48 -7.16 -5.35
N ASN A 99 -9.75 -7.59 -6.59
CA ASN A 99 -8.92 -8.57 -7.29
C ASN A 99 -7.52 -8.02 -7.62
N ASP A 100 -7.38 -6.70 -7.74
CA ASP A 100 -6.11 -6.01 -7.99
C ASP A 100 -5.45 -5.59 -6.66
N PHE A 101 -6.25 -5.20 -5.67
CA PHE A 101 -5.77 -4.78 -4.36
C PHE A 101 -6.78 -5.06 -3.24
N ILE A 102 -6.63 -6.21 -2.59
CA ILE A 102 -7.62 -6.76 -1.65
C ILE A 102 -7.63 -6.10 -0.26
N ARG A 103 -6.60 -5.33 0.08
CA ARG A 103 -6.33 -4.96 1.48
C ARG A 103 -7.39 -4.05 2.11
N THR A 104 -8.01 -3.18 1.32
CA THR A 104 -9.05 -2.26 1.80
C THR A 104 -10.29 -3.03 2.25
N ALA A 105 -10.77 -3.95 1.41
CA ALA A 105 -11.98 -4.72 1.67
C ALA A 105 -11.78 -5.82 2.72
N PHE A 106 -10.65 -6.52 2.68
CA PHE A 106 -10.43 -7.71 3.52
C PHE A 106 -9.87 -7.37 4.90
N TYR A 107 -9.01 -6.35 5.00
CA TYR A 107 -8.39 -5.95 6.28
C TYR A 107 -8.91 -4.61 6.82
N GLY A 108 -9.78 -3.91 6.09
CA GLY A 108 -10.16 -2.53 6.45
C GLY A 108 -8.99 -1.56 6.38
N ALA A 109 -7.90 -1.90 5.66
CA ALA A 109 -6.71 -1.07 5.60
C ALA A 109 -7.01 0.24 4.87
N LYS A 110 -6.70 1.36 5.50
CA LYS A 110 -6.85 2.69 4.89
C LYS A 110 -5.61 3.02 4.09
N HIS A 111 -5.80 3.44 2.84
CA HIS A 111 -4.73 3.90 1.96
C HIS A 111 -5.03 5.34 1.54
N GLY A 112 -3.99 6.14 1.32
CA GLY A 112 -4.15 7.45 0.69
C GLY A 112 -4.74 7.29 -0.72
N LEU A 113 -5.75 8.10 -1.04
CA LEU A 113 -6.28 8.20 -2.40
C LEU A 113 -6.06 9.63 -2.89
N VAL A 114 -5.49 9.79 -4.08
CA VAL A 114 -5.13 11.09 -4.64
C VAL A 114 -5.57 11.16 -6.10
N PRO A 115 -6.39 12.15 -6.52
CA PRO A 115 -6.67 12.35 -7.93
C PRO A 115 -5.43 12.87 -8.66
N LEU A 116 -5.21 12.43 -9.90
CA LEU A 116 -4.03 12.85 -10.67
C LEU A 116 -4.18 14.24 -11.31
N LYS A 117 -5.42 14.70 -11.51
CA LYS A 117 -5.70 16.04 -11.98
C LYS A 117 -5.73 16.99 -10.78
N GLU A 118 -5.19 18.20 -10.93
CA GLU A 118 -5.10 19.18 -9.84
C GLU A 118 -6.44 19.27 -9.08
N PRO A 119 -6.46 18.87 -7.80
CA PRO A 119 -7.71 18.78 -7.07
C PRO A 119 -8.22 20.17 -6.76
N GLY A 120 -9.50 20.42 -7.06
CA GLY A 120 -10.25 21.47 -6.38
C GLY A 120 -10.35 21.19 -4.87
N LYS A 121 -11.10 22.02 -4.14
CA LYS A 121 -11.33 21.74 -2.70
C LYS A 121 -12.12 20.44 -2.51
N ALA A 122 -11.81 19.71 -1.43
CA ALA A 122 -12.58 18.54 -1.00
C ALA A 122 -13.91 18.98 -0.38
N GLU A 123 -14.92 19.21 -1.22
CA GLU A 123 -16.20 19.82 -0.83
C GLU A 123 -17.33 18.80 -0.61
N HIS A 124 -17.12 17.53 -0.97
CA HIS A 124 -18.13 16.47 -0.84
C HIS A 124 -17.50 15.14 -0.43
N ARG A 125 -18.35 14.21 0.02
CA ARG A 125 -17.97 12.86 0.40
C ARG A 125 -18.33 11.89 -0.71
N VAL A 126 -17.44 10.96 -1.00
CA VAL A 126 -17.60 9.97 -2.08
C VAL A 126 -17.36 8.56 -1.57
N ASP A 127 -17.98 7.59 -2.23
CA ASP A 127 -17.53 6.20 -2.20
C ASP A 127 -16.68 5.93 -3.44
N ILE A 128 -15.51 5.32 -3.26
CA ILE A 128 -14.64 4.87 -4.34
C ILE A 128 -14.70 3.35 -4.36
N VAL A 129 -15.37 2.82 -5.39
CA VAL A 129 -15.71 1.40 -5.52
C VAL A 129 -15.12 0.81 -6.80
N GLY A 130 -14.82 -0.49 -6.78
CA GLY A 130 -14.32 -1.20 -7.94
C GLY A 130 -15.45 -1.67 -8.89
N PRO A 131 -15.09 -2.38 -9.97
CA PRO A 131 -16.01 -2.80 -11.02
C PRO A 131 -16.61 -4.20 -10.81
N LEU A 132 -16.29 -4.88 -9.71
CA LEU A 132 -16.68 -6.27 -9.47
C LEU A 132 -18.13 -6.36 -8.99
N CYS A 133 -18.77 -7.49 -9.28
CA CYS A 133 -20.12 -7.81 -8.77
C CYS A 133 -20.07 -8.27 -7.30
N GLU A 134 -19.40 -7.51 -6.45
CA GLU A 134 -19.20 -7.80 -5.04
C GLU A 134 -19.47 -6.54 -4.20
N THR A 135 -20.28 -6.68 -3.15
CA THR A 135 -20.63 -5.53 -2.27
C THR A 135 -19.39 -5.04 -1.53
N GLY A 136 -18.46 -5.94 -1.23
CA GLY A 136 -17.17 -5.62 -0.63
C GLY A 136 -16.14 -4.99 -1.58
N ASP A 137 -16.46 -4.73 -2.85
CA ASP A 137 -15.50 -4.16 -3.80
C ASP A 137 -15.36 -2.64 -3.66
N PHE A 138 -14.68 -2.19 -2.60
CA PHE A 138 -14.43 -0.78 -2.34
C PHE A 138 -12.99 -0.51 -1.88
N PHE A 139 -12.52 0.70 -2.18
CA PHE A 139 -11.26 1.24 -1.68
C PHE A 139 -11.46 2.22 -0.54
N ALA A 140 -12.50 3.05 -0.62
CA ALA A 140 -12.89 3.97 0.44
C ALA A 140 -14.39 4.22 0.41
N LEU A 141 -14.98 4.32 1.59
CA LEU A 141 -16.38 4.69 1.76
C LEU A 141 -16.42 6.00 2.53
N ASP A 142 -17.34 6.88 2.12
CA ASP A 142 -17.59 8.14 2.80
C ASP A 142 -16.32 9.02 2.97
N LEU A 143 -15.52 9.13 1.91
CA LEU A 143 -14.25 9.85 1.90
C LEU A 143 -14.45 11.32 1.49
N PRO A 144 -14.01 12.32 2.28
CA PRO A 144 -13.88 13.69 1.80
C PRO A 144 -12.95 13.74 0.60
N PHE A 145 -13.46 14.13 -0.57
CA PHE A 145 -12.70 14.05 -1.81
C PHE A 145 -13.02 15.21 -2.73
N PRO A 146 -12.05 15.69 -3.53
CA PRO A 146 -12.28 16.69 -4.56
C PRO A 146 -13.14 16.13 -5.69
N GLN A 147 -13.78 17.04 -6.43
CA GLN A 147 -14.65 16.64 -7.54
C GLN A 147 -13.84 15.97 -8.63
N CYS A 148 -14.24 14.76 -8.98
CA CYS A 148 -13.67 13.99 -10.07
C CYS A 148 -14.73 13.68 -11.12
N LYS A 149 -14.32 13.46 -12.35
CA LYS A 149 -15.23 13.11 -13.46
C LYS A 149 -14.85 11.76 -14.05
N GLN A 150 -15.82 11.16 -14.74
CA GLN A 150 -15.55 10.01 -15.58
C GLN A 150 -14.36 10.29 -16.52
N GLY A 151 -13.41 9.36 -16.57
CA GLY A 151 -12.19 9.49 -17.36
C GLY A 151 -10.97 9.99 -16.57
N ASP A 152 -11.16 10.63 -15.42
CA ASP A 152 -10.06 11.02 -14.53
C ASP A 152 -9.43 9.77 -13.87
N TYR A 153 -8.25 9.98 -13.27
CA TYR A 153 -7.47 8.92 -12.61
C TYR A 153 -7.28 9.21 -11.13
N ILE A 154 -7.25 8.14 -10.34
CA ILE A 154 -6.94 8.16 -8.91
C ILE A 154 -5.72 7.26 -8.68
N ALA A 155 -4.77 7.74 -7.87
CA ALA A 155 -3.69 6.94 -7.31
C ALA A 155 -4.10 6.45 -5.92
N ILE A 156 -4.03 5.14 -5.71
CA ILE A 156 -4.07 4.51 -4.40
C ILE A 156 -2.63 4.34 -3.94
N LEU A 157 -2.29 4.99 -2.83
CA LEU A 157 -0.93 5.07 -2.32
C LEU A 157 -0.54 3.83 -1.51
N SER A 158 0.76 3.64 -1.30
CA SER A 158 1.31 2.63 -0.39
C SER A 158 0.90 1.18 -0.74
N THR A 159 0.80 0.84 -2.02
CA THR A 159 0.34 -0.47 -2.52
C THR A 159 1.46 -1.42 -2.94
N GLY A 160 2.73 -1.00 -2.85
CA GLY A 160 3.87 -1.81 -3.30
C GLY A 160 4.21 -3.01 -2.39
N ALA A 161 3.57 -3.13 -1.24
CA ALA A 161 3.67 -4.29 -0.35
C ALA A 161 2.31 -4.97 -0.23
N TYR A 162 2.28 -6.28 -0.40
CA TYR A 162 1.05 -7.09 -0.35
C TYR A 162 -0.05 -6.63 -1.33
N GLY A 163 0.31 -5.85 -2.35
CA GLY A 163 -0.57 -5.46 -3.44
C GLY A 163 -0.57 -6.50 -4.54
N PHE A 164 0.32 -6.36 -5.52
CA PHE A 164 0.35 -7.25 -6.69
C PHE A 164 0.45 -8.74 -6.32
N VAL A 165 1.24 -9.07 -5.30
CA VAL A 165 1.41 -10.44 -4.80
C VAL A 165 0.11 -11.09 -4.28
N SER A 166 -0.91 -10.28 -3.99
CA SER A 166 -2.23 -10.71 -3.51
C SER A 166 -3.31 -10.62 -4.60
N THR A 167 -2.91 -10.36 -5.86
CA THR A 167 -3.86 -10.24 -6.98
C THR A 167 -4.49 -11.58 -7.33
N SER A 168 -5.71 -11.54 -7.86
CA SER A 168 -6.43 -12.71 -8.36
C SER A 168 -7.07 -12.44 -9.72
N ASN A 169 -7.47 -13.52 -10.40
CA ASN A 169 -8.24 -13.46 -11.64
C ASN A 169 -9.76 -13.54 -11.39
N TYR A 170 -10.22 -13.13 -10.21
CA TYR A 170 -11.65 -13.08 -9.89
C TYR A 170 -12.41 -12.24 -10.93
N ASN A 171 -13.61 -12.69 -11.29
CA ASN A 171 -14.41 -12.18 -12.42
C ASN A 171 -13.67 -12.20 -13.77
N MET A 172 -12.78 -13.18 -14.00
CA MET A 172 -11.99 -13.34 -15.22
C MET A 172 -11.17 -12.09 -15.59
N ARG A 173 -10.84 -11.24 -14.60
CA ARG A 173 -10.05 -10.05 -14.84
C ARG A 173 -8.58 -10.42 -14.95
N CYS A 174 -7.94 -9.94 -16.01
CA CYS A 174 -6.50 -10.08 -16.19
C CYS A 174 -5.77 -9.16 -15.23
N ARG A 175 -4.74 -9.68 -14.54
CA ARG A 175 -3.92 -8.88 -13.64
C ARG A 175 -3.29 -7.69 -14.37
N PRO A 176 -3.15 -6.53 -13.68
CA PRO A 176 -2.62 -5.32 -14.30
C PRO A 176 -1.14 -5.45 -14.66
N PRO A 177 -0.61 -4.58 -15.54
CA PRO A 177 0.83 -4.47 -15.74
C PRO A 177 1.50 -3.82 -14.52
N GLU A 178 2.79 -4.11 -14.31
CA GLU A 178 3.65 -3.38 -13.37
C GLU A 178 4.66 -2.55 -14.16
N LEU A 179 4.75 -1.27 -13.80
CA LEU A 179 5.66 -0.31 -14.41
C LEU A 179 6.65 0.18 -13.34
N LEU A 180 7.94 0.15 -13.67
CA LEU A 180 9.01 0.71 -12.86
C LEU A 180 9.38 2.08 -13.41
N ILE A 181 9.40 3.09 -12.54
CA ILE A 181 9.91 4.42 -12.85
C ILE A 181 11.29 4.53 -12.19
N ASP A 182 12.33 4.72 -13.00
CA ASP A 182 13.70 4.93 -12.52
C ASP A 182 14.30 6.13 -13.25
N LYS A 183 14.68 7.17 -12.49
CA LYS A 183 15.28 8.42 -13.00
C LYS A 183 14.51 9.01 -14.21
N GLY A 184 13.19 9.06 -14.11
CA GLY A 184 12.31 9.59 -15.16
C GLY A 184 12.05 8.65 -16.34
N THR A 185 12.68 7.47 -16.38
CA THR A 185 12.42 6.45 -17.40
C THR A 185 11.37 5.47 -16.91
N VAL A 186 10.39 5.14 -17.75
CA VAL A 186 9.35 4.15 -17.47
C VAL A 186 9.69 2.83 -18.17
N ARG A 187 9.67 1.72 -17.42
CA ARG A 187 9.87 0.36 -17.95
C ARG A 187 8.74 -0.55 -17.52
N CYS A 188 8.20 -1.34 -18.44
CA CYS A 188 7.28 -2.41 -18.09
C CYS A 188 8.08 -3.59 -17.52
N ILE A 189 7.97 -3.82 -16.21
CA ILE A 189 8.64 -4.93 -15.52
C ILE A 189 7.75 -6.17 -15.41
N ARG A 190 6.43 -5.98 -15.59
CA ARG A 190 5.47 -7.06 -15.77
C ARG A 190 4.40 -6.66 -16.79
N PRO A 191 4.24 -7.40 -17.90
CA PRO A 191 3.19 -7.12 -18.87
C PRO A 191 1.81 -7.43 -18.29
N ARG A 192 0.78 -6.75 -18.81
CA ARG A 192 -0.62 -7.07 -18.51
C ARG A 192 -0.92 -8.51 -18.94
N GLU A 193 -1.57 -9.25 -18.07
CA GLU A 193 -2.04 -10.61 -18.37
C GLU A 193 -3.09 -10.58 -19.50
N LYS A 194 -3.16 -11.65 -20.30
CA LYS A 194 -4.19 -11.81 -21.34
C LYS A 194 -5.20 -12.87 -20.90
N TYR A 195 -6.40 -12.84 -21.45
CA TYR A 195 -7.40 -13.89 -21.20
C TYR A 195 -6.87 -15.30 -21.50
N SER A 196 -6.03 -15.42 -22.53
CA SER A 196 -5.35 -16.67 -22.87
C SER A 196 -4.47 -17.21 -21.74
N ASP A 197 -3.94 -16.35 -20.87
CA ASP A 197 -3.03 -16.76 -19.80
C ASP A 197 -3.81 -17.32 -18.60
N ILE A 198 -5.05 -16.86 -18.40
CA ILE A 198 -5.96 -17.37 -17.37
C ILE A 198 -6.41 -18.81 -17.68
N ILE A 199 -6.69 -19.10 -18.95
CA ILE A 199 -7.27 -20.39 -19.39
C ILE A 199 -6.24 -21.46 -19.75
N LYS A 200 -4.94 -21.13 -19.74
CA LYS A 200 -3.85 -22.07 -20.07
C LYS A 200 -3.48 -23.03 -18.92
N THR A 201 -4.14 -22.89 -17.77
CA THR A 201 -3.89 -23.65 -16.53
C THR A 201 -4.20 -25.13 -16.67
#